data_AF-A0A1X0UEW0-F1
#
_entry.id   AF-A0A1X0UEW0-F1
#
_cell.length_a   1.000
_cell.length_b   1.000
_cell.length_c   1.000
_cell.angle_alpha   90.00
_cell.angle_beta   90.00
_cell.angle_gamma   90.00
#
_symmetry.space_group_name_H-M   'P 1'
#
loop_
_entity.id
_entity.type
_entity.pdbx_description
1 polymer ?
#
loop_
_entity_poly.entity_id
_entity_poly.type
_entity_poly.pdbx_seq_one_letter_code
_entity_poly.pdbx_strand_id
1 'polypeptide(L)'
;MTACTSSGEDTSVTATSPSPTSGVSLPVTPVTTTLLDPGAEPRSTVTAVRSGDQTVQLSTRSAVTQQIDDQAVQDFSTPELTLPLTATDMDSSDTVNLRVGKATSADQRLTDALAPAEGSAASLTMTDTGAITALTITPSDETQDSARAAIEQALNQAVYRSVSYPDAEIGVGAVWTVEQQVISGVTLNQVTTATLRSRDGDRLTIDLRIDQTPESTTLELPDDAGSLAIDSYTMTGTGTLEVDAGKPLPLSGEVTVGGKQQYSDPEGSTVLRQDISDTVRWTTP
;
A
#
# COMPACT_ATOMS: atom_id res chain seq x y z
N MET A 1 -7.81 -61.16 -38.05
CA MET A 1 -6.89 -60.01 -38.17
C MET A 1 -7.42 -58.91 -37.25
N THR A 2 -6.64 -58.66 -36.20
CA THR A 2 -6.38 -57.43 -35.43
C THR A 2 -7.36 -56.23 -35.38
N ALA A 3 -7.60 -55.78 -34.12
CA ALA A 3 -7.77 -54.41 -33.59
C ALA A 3 -9.06 -53.61 -33.92
N CYS A 4 -9.62 -52.72 -33.08
CA CYS A 4 -9.28 -52.23 -31.73
C CYS A 4 -10.55 -51.64 -31.05
N THR A 5 -10.55 -51.59 -29.72
CA THR A 5 -11.56 -50.97 -28.84
C THR A 5 -11.25 -49.46 -28.62
N SER A 6 -12.26 -48.65 -28.32
CA SER A 6 -12.07 -47.43 -27.50
C SER A 6 -13.40 -46.94 -26.91
N SER A 7 -13.51 -47.05 -25.59
CA SER A 7 -14.56 -46.48 -24.74
C SER A 7 -14.43 -44.95 -24.69
N GLY A 8 -15.54 -44.23 -24.84
CA GLY A 8 -15.62 -42.80 -24.53
C GLY A 8 -16.14 -42.63 -23.10
N GLU A 9 -15.27 -42.20 -22.19
CA GLU A 9 -15.62 -41.83 -20.82
C GLU A 9 -16.20 -40.42 -20.76
N ASP A 10 -17.38 -40.31 -20.14
CA ASP A 10 -17.98 -39.07 -19.63
C ASP A 10 -16.99 -38.37 -18.70
N THR A 11 -16.47 -37.22 -19.12
CA THR A 11 -15.70 -36.35 -18.23
C THR A 11 -16.64 -35.27 -17.69
N SER A 12 -17.17 -35.52 -16.50
CA SER A 12 -17.80 -34.49 -15.67
C SER A 12 -16.75 -33.43 -15.32
N VAL A 13 -16.98 -32.20 -15.74
CA VAL A 13 -16.18 -31.02 -15.33
C VAL A 13 -16.53 -30.69 -13.88
N THR A 14 -15.68 -31.14 -12.96
CA THR A 14 -15.69 -30.69 -11.57
C THR A 14 -15.15 -29.26 -11.54
N ALA A 15 -16.00 -28.29 -11.18
CA ALA A 15 -15.57 -26.95 -10.83
C ALA A 15 -14.78 -27.02 -9.52
N THR A 16 -13.46 -26.98 -9.60
CA THR A 16 -12.58 -26.85 -8.43
C THR A 16 -12.65 -25.40 -7.95
N SER A 17 -13.35 -25.16 -6.83
CA SER A 17 -13.14 -23.92 -6.07
C SER A 17 -11.70 -23.92 -5.52
N PRO A 18 -10.94 -22.82 -5.64
CA PRO A 18 -9.60 -22.76 -5.08
C PRO A 18 -9.65 -22.88 -3.55
N SER A 19 -8.74 -23.68 -2.98
CA SER A 19 -8.57 -23.83 -1.53
C SER A 19 -8.16 -22.50 -0.88
N PRO A 20 -8.63 -22.18 0.35
CA PRO A 20 -8.35 -20.93 1.06
C PRO A 20 -6.88 -20.75 1.50
N THR A 21 -6.01 -21.72 1.22
CA THR A 21 -4.61 -21.79 1.70
C THR A 21 -3.56 -21.25 0.71
N SER A 22 -3.97 -20.75 -0.46
CA SER A 22 -3.05 -20.13 -1.41
C SER A 22 -3.00 -18.62 -1.17
N GLY A 23 -1.82 -18.09 -0.85
CA GLY A 23 -1.64 -16.66 -0.62
C GLY A 23 -2.10 -15.81 -1.82
N VAL A 24 -2.68 -14.66 -1.52
CA VAL A 24 -3.12 -13.66 -2.50
C VAL A 24 -1.98 -12.67 -2.73
N SER A 25 -1.54 -12.54 -3.98
CA SER A 25 -0.56 -11.52 -4.36
C SER A 25 -1.27 -10.20 -4.64
N LEU A 26 -0.82 -9.14 -3.99
CA LEU A 26 -1.28 -7.78 -4.22
C LEU A 26 -0.38 -7.09 -5.26
N PRO A 27 -0.95 -6.29 -6.17
CA PRO A 27 -0.17 -5.58 -7.16
C PRO A 27 0.76 -4.58 -6.48
N VAL A 28 2.05 -4.68 -6.78
CA VAL A 28 3.07 -3.70 -6.41
C VAL A 28 3.67 -3.16 -7.69
N THR A 29 3.74 -1.84 -7.81
CA THR A 29 4.28 -1.20 -9.00
C THR A 29 5.79 -1.00 -8.86
N PRO A 30 6.54 -1.02 -9.96
CA PRO A 30 7.96 -0.72 -9.93
C PRO A 30 8.23 0.68 -9.40
N VAL A 31 9.34 0.83 -8.68
CA VAL A 31 9.79 2.10 -8.11
C VAL A 31 11.09 2.53 -8.78
N THR A 32 11.18 3.80 -9.17
CA THR A 32 12.42 4.43 -9.66
C THR A 32 12.86 5.49 -8.67
N THR A 33 14.16 5.52 -8.32
CA THR A 33 14.72 6.53 -7.42
C THR A 33 15.75 7.40 -8.12
N THR A 34 15.66 8.71 -7.96
CA THR A 34 16.59 9.68 -8.57
C THR A 34 17.15 10.62 -7.51
N LEU A 35 18.48 10.59 -7.30
CA LEU A 35 19.15 11.53 -6.39
C LEU A 35 19.18 12.94 -7.00
N LEU A 36 18.72 13.93 -6.24
CA LEU A 36 18.74 15.35 -6.65
C LEU A 36 19.86 16.13 -5.97
N ASP A 37 20.03 15.92 -4.66
CA ASP A 37 21.10 16.52 -3.85
C ASP A 37 21.66 15.45 -2.90
N PRO A 38 22.98 15.18 -2.91
CA PRO A 38 23.62 14.21 -2.01
C PRO A 38 23.68 14.64 -0.54
N GLY A 39 23.37 15.89 -0.20
CA GLY A 39 23.41 16.41 1.17
C GLY A 39 24.83 16.72 1.67
N ALA A 40 24.98 17.01 2.96
CA ALA A 40 26.27 17.35 3.58
C ALA A 40 27.11 16.11 3.93
N GLU A 41 28.43 16.28 4.02
CA GLU A 41 29.33 15.25 4.55
C GLU A 41 29.15 15.08 6.09
N PRO A 42 29.38 13.88 6.65
CA PRO A 42 29.75 12.63 5.97
C PRO A 42 28.57 11.97 5.23
N ARG A 43 28.83 11.42 4.05
CA ARG A 43 27.88 10.64 3.27
C ARG A 43 28.21 9.15 3.30
N SER A 44 27.20 8.31 3.10
CA SER A 44 27.39 6.88 2.86
C SER A 44 26.16 6.28 2.20
N THR A 45 26.32 5.14 1.53
CA THR A 45 25.19 4.39 0.96
C THR A 45 24.28 3.89 2.07
N VAL A 46 22.98 3.76 1.78
CA VAL A 46 22.01 3.09 2.64
C VAL A 46 21.67 1.75 2.00
N THR A 47 21.96 0.67 2.71
CA THR A 47 21.60 -0.70 2.27
C THR A 47 20.63 -1.27 3.28
N ALA A 48 19.47 -1.70 2.81
CA ALA A 48 18.45 -2.31 3.63
C ALA A 48 18.80 -3.79 3.90
N VAL A 49 19.70 -4.02 4.86
CA VAL A 49 20.18 -5.36 5.22
C VAL A 49 19.09 -6.19 5.92
N ARG A 50 18.11 -5.51 6.56
CA ARG A 50 16.90 -6.05 7.22
C ARG A 50 17.20 -7.29 8.06
N SER A 51 17.28 -7.17 9.38
CA SER A 51 17.62 -8.30 10.22
C SER A 51 16.91 -8.28 11.57
N GLY A 52 16.69 -9.49 12.07
CA GLY A 52 16.06 -9.75 13.36
C GLY A 52 14.57 -9.43 13.39
N ASP A 53 13.96 -9.82 14.50
CA ASP A 53 12.54 -9.62 14.70
C ASP A 53 12.22 -8.15 14.98
N GLN A 54 11.02 -7.73 14.58
CA GLN A 54 10.49 -6.40 14.86
C GLN A 54 8.97 -6.45 15.01
N THR A 55 8.46 -5.84 16.07
CA THR A 55 7.02 -5.63 16.25
C THR A 55 6.71 -4.15 16.11
N VAL A 56 5.68 -3.82 15.34
CA VAL A 56 5.16 -2.46 15.15
C VAL A 56 3.64 -2.49 15.13
N GLN A 57 3.02 -1.33 15.32
CA GLN A 57 1.61 -1.10 15.03
C GLN A 57 1.54 -0.22 13.78
N LEU A 58 0.83 -0.73 12.78
CA LEU A 58 0.43 0.01 11.58
C LEU A 58 -1.00 0.51 11.80
N SER A 59 -1.21 1.82 11.77
CA SER A 59 -2.56 2.40 11.78
C SER A 59 -2.85 3.05 10.44
N THR A 60 -4.02 2.76 9.87
CA THR A 60 -4.49 3.38 8.62
C THR A 60 -5.86 3.99 8.78
N ARG A 61 -6.11 5.09 8.07
CA ARG A 61 -7.40 5.78 8.05
C ARG A 61 -7.66 6.35 6.66
N SER A 62 -8.88 6.20 6.16
CA SER A 62 -9.32 6.83 4.92
C SER A 62 -10.56 7.68 5.19
N ALA A 63 -10.49 8.96 4.87
CA ALA A 63 -11.62 9.87 4.90
C ALA A 63 -12.03 10.20 3.47
N VAL A 64 -13.29 9.95 3.12
CA VAL A 64 -13.83 10.19 1.78
C VAL A 64 -15.19 10.82 1.93
N THR A 65 -15.33 12.06 1.47
CA THR A 65 -16.64 12.70 1.34
C THR A 65 -16.94 12.99 -0.12
N GLN A 66 -18.17 12.77 -0.52
CA GLN A 66 -18.60 12.86 -1.91
C GLN A 66 -19.87 13.68 -2.04
N GLN A 67 -19.96 14.48 -3.10
CA GLN A 67 -21.16 15.23 -3.46
C GLN A 67 -21.46 15.05 -4.95
N ILE A 68 -22.73 14.82 -5.29
CA ILE A 68 -23.23 14.84 -6.67
C ILE A 68 -24.08 16.10 -6.81
N ASP A 69 -23.71 16.98 -7.73
CA ASP A 69 -24.37 18.28 -7.95
C ASP A 69 -24.65 19.02 -6.64
N ASP A 70 -25.88 19.49 -6.44
CA ASP A 70 -26.32 20.19 -5.23
C ASP A 70 -26.91 19.25 -4.17
N GLN A 71 -26.72 17.93 -4.30
CA GLN A 71 -27.18 16.97 -3.30
C GLN A 71 -26.40 17.12 -1.97
N ALA A 72 -26.95 16.51 -0.92
CA ALA A 72 -26.26 16.43 0.36
C ALA A 72 -24.94 15.66 0.21
N VAL A 73 -23.92 16.11 0.95
CA VAL A 73 -22.63 15.42 1.03
C VAL A 73 -22.82 14.06 1.70
N GLN A 74 -22.26 13.02 1.09
CA GLN A 74 -22.23 11.65 1.58
C GLN A 74 -20.84 11.33 2.12
N ASP A 75 -20.80 10.58 3.22
CA ASP A 75 -19.57 10.13 3.86
C ASP A 75 -19.33 8.65 3.56
N PHE A 76 -18.21 8.37 2.91
CA PHE A 76 -17.73 7.04 2.54
C PHE A 76 -16.42 6.69 3.26
N SER A 77 -16.08 7.43 4.32
CA SER A 77 -14.87 7.20 5.12
C SER A 77 -14.87 5.80 5.74
N THR A 78 -13.68 5.21 5.83
CA THR A 78 -13.47 3.99 6.60
C THR A 78 -12.97 4.33 8.00
N PRO A 79 -13.41 3.58 9.04
CA PRO A 79 -12.91 3.78 10.39
C PRO A 79 -11.41 3.45 10.44
N GLU A 80 -10.69 4.08 11.37
CA GLU A 80 -9.27 3.78 11.58
C GLU A 80 -9.09 2.30 11.90
N LEU A 81 -8.09 1.67 11.27
CA LEU A 81 -7.69 0.29 11.49
C LEU A 81 -6.29 0.30 12.12
N THR A 82 -6.10 -0.45 13.20
CA THR A 82 -4.79 -0.68 13.81
C THR A 82 -4.42 -2.15 13.71
N LEU A 83 -3.30 -2.41 13.06
CA LEU A 83 -2.73 -3.71 12.74
C LEU A 83 -1.39 -3.89 13.47
N PRO A 84 -1.34 -4.68 14.56
CA PRO A 84 -0.07 -5.14 15.08
C PRO A 84 0.60 -6.06 14.05
N LEU A 85 1.83 -5.75 13.67
CA LEU A 85 2.62 -6.54 12.72
C LEU A 85 3.89 -7.00 13.43
N THR A 86 4.20 -8.28 13.31
CA THR A 86 5.48 -8.84 13.75
C THR A 86 6.22 -9.36 12.53
N ALA A 87 7.36 -8.75 12.22
CA ALA A 87 8.31 -9.28 11.28
C ALA A 87 9.20 -10.32 12.00
N THR A 88 9.30 -11.51 11.44
CA THR A 88 10.12 -12.62 11.96
C THR A 88 10.73 -13.39 10.81
N ASP A 89 11.84 -14.10 11.06
CA ASP A 89 12.37 -15.20 10.23
C ASP A 89 12.29 -14.96 8.71
N MET A 90 13.37 -14.43 8.13
CA MET A 90 13.45 -14.18 6.70
C MET A 90 13.85 -15.45 5.96
N ASP A 91 13.03 -15.90 5.02
CA ASP A 91 13.37 -17.06 4.17
C ASP A 91 14.57 -16.76 3.25
N SER A 92 14.77 -15.49 2.91
CA SER A 92 15.86 -14.97 2.07
C SER A 92 16.15 -13.51 2.43
N SER A 93 17.31 -12.98 2.01
CA SER A 93 17.72 -11.60 2.33
C SER A 93 16.80 -10.51 1.76
N ASP A 94 15.97 -10.85 0.78
CA ASP A 94 15.03 -9.95 0.11
C ASP A 94 13.58 -10.12 0.57
N THR A 95 13.25 -11.11 1.41
CA THR A 95 11.87 -11.38 1.83
C THR A 95 11.67 -11.20 3.32
N VAL A 96 10.73 -10.32 3.68
CA VAL A 96 10.29 -10.09 5.06
C VAL A 96 8.98 -10.82 5.28
N ASN A 97 8.97 -11.79 6.20
CA ASN A 97 7.75 -12.46 6.65
C ASN A 97 7.11 -11.67 7.80
N LEU A 98 5.80 -11.48 7.70
CA LEU A 98 4.97 -10.75 8.64
C LEU A 98 3.89 -11.65 9.21
N ARG A 99 3.60 -11.48 10.50
CA ARG A 99 2.37 -11.97 11.13
C ARG A 99 1.52 -10.82 11.62
N VAL A 100 0.23 -10.89 11.30
CA VAL A 100 -0.80 -10.00 11.78
C VAL A 100 -1.21 -10.44 13.19
N GLY A 101 -1.06 -9.57 14.17
CA GLY A 101 -1.56 -9.77 15.52
C GLY A 101 -3.04 -9.42 15.62
N LYS A 102 -3.51 -9.17 16.84
CA LYS A 102 -4.91 -8.80 17.08
C LYS A 102 -5.23 -7.41 16.53
N ALA A 103 -5.81 -7.37 15.34
CA ALA A 103 -6.26 -6.15 14.68
C ALA A 103 -7.46 -5.51 15.40
N THR A 104 -7.53 -4.19 15.39
CA THR A 104 -8.62 -3.42 16.03
C THR A 104 -9.06 -2.25 15.16
N SER A 105 -10.26 -1.74 15.39
CA SER A 105 -10.76 -0.54 14.74
C SER A 105 -11.56 0.33 15.71
N ALA A 106 -11.72 1.62 15.39
CA ALA A 106 -12.65 2.49 16.09
C ALA A 106 -14.13 2.03 15.96
N ASP A 107 -14.43 1.20 14.95
CA ASP A 107 -15.73 0.55 14.78
C ASP A 107 -15.70 -0.85 15.44
N GLN A 108 -16.61 -1.08 16.40
CA GLN A 108 -16.69 -2.36 17.12
C GLN A 108 -17.10 -3.52 16.21
N ARG A 109 -17.99 -3.30 15.24
CA ARG A 109 -18.45 -4.32 14.31
C ARG A 109 -17.30 -4.76 13.39
N LEU A 110 -16.45 -3.81 12.98
CA LEU A 110 -15.22 -4.14 12.24
C LEU A 110 -14.22 -4.86 13.15
N THR A 111 -14.04 -4.43 14.39
CA THR A 111 -13.19 -5.13 15.37
C THR A 111 -13.61 -6.59 15.58
N ASP A 112 -14.91 -6.86 15.69
CA ASP A 112 -15.44 -8.21 15.83
C ASP A 112 -15.17 -9.06 14.57
N ALA A 113 -15.29 -8.46 13.38
CA ALA A 113 -14.99 -9.12 12.11
C ALA A 113 -13.49 -9.40 11.91
N LEU A 114 -12.62 -8.57 12.50
CA LEU A 114 -11.15 -8.71 12.43
C LEU A 114 -10.60 -9.77 13.39
N ALA A 115 -11.33 -10.12 14.46
CA ALA A 115 -10.83 -11.06 15.48
C ALA A 115 -10.34 -12.41 14.91
N PRO A 116 -11.02 -13.05 13.94
CA PRO A 116 -10.54 -14.29 13.32
C PRO A 116 -9.30 -14.11 12.44
N ALA A 117 -8.95 -12.89 12.06
CA ALA A 117 -7.80 -12.60 11.19
C ALA A 117 -6.46 -12.60 11.92
N GLU A 118 -6.46 -12.69 13.26
CA GLU A 118 -5.24 -12.86 14.05
C GLU A 118 -4.47 -14.10 13.59
N GLY A 119 -3.16 -13.95 13.41
CA GLY A 119 -2.28 -15.01 12.90
C GLY A 119 -2.20 -15.08 11.37
N SER A 120 -2.96 -14.26 10.63
CA SER A 120 -2.76 -14.12 9.18
C SER A 120 -1.31 -13.78 8.88
N ALA A 121 -0.76 -14.39 7.83
CA ALA A 121 0.59 -14.13 7.38
C ALA A 121 0.59 -13.14 6.22
N ALA A 122 1.66 -12.38 6.08
CA ALA A 122 1.97 -11.62 4.88
C ALA A 122 3.47 -11.69 4.59
N SER A 123 3.87 -11.44 3.36
CA SER A 123 5.28 -11.32 2.99
C SER A 123 5.50 -10.12 2.08
N LEU A 124 6.63 -9.46 2.28
CA LEU A 124 7.12 -8.35 1.45
C LEU A 124 8.43 -8.78 0.81
N THR A 125 8.53 -8.70 -0.51
CA THR A 125 9.82 -8.79 -1.20
C THR A 125 10.34 -7.38 -1.45
N MET A 126 11.62 -7.14 -1.17
CA MET A 126 12.23 -5.82 -1.25
C MET A 126 13.65 -5.86 -1.83
N THR A 127 14.03 -4.83 -2.58
CA THR A 127 15.40 -4.66 -3.09
C THR A 127 16.37 -4.21 -1.98
N ASP A 128 17.68 -4.28 -2.20
CA ASP A 128 18.69 -3.75 -1.26
C ASP A 128 18.54 -2.24 -1.00
N THR A 129 17.88 -1.51 -1.89
CA THR A 129 17.58 -0.08 -1.77
C THR A 129 16.26 0.22 -1.06
N GLY A 130 15.55 -0.76 -0.52
CA GLY A 130 14.29 -0.51 0.20
C GLY A 130 13.02 -0.55 -0.66
N ALA A 131 13.11 -0.70 -1.98
CA ALA A 131 11.93 -0.73 -2.84
C ALA A 131 11.19 -2.06 -2.68
N ILE A 132 9.88 -2.00 -2.40
CA ILE A 132 9.01 -3.17 -2.32
C ILE A 132 8.65 -3.61 -3.75
N THR A 133 8.77 -4.90 -4.05
CA THR A 133 8.52 -5.46 -5.39
C THR A 133 7.40 -6.50 -5.41
N ALA A 134 7.04 -7.04 -4.25
CA ALA A 134 5.90 -7.93 -4.09
C ALA A 134 5.32 -7.83 -2.67
N LEU A 135 4.00 -8.00 -2.58
CA LEU A 135 3.25 -8.15 -1.33
C LEU A 135 2.33 -9.36 -1.48
N THR A 136 2.49 -10.36 -0.63
CA THR A 136 1.57 -11.52 -0.58
C THR A 136 0.91 -11.57 0.79
N ILE A 137 -0.37 -11.93 0.84
CA ILE A 137 -1.12 -12.12 2.08
C ILE A 137 -1.69 -13.54 2.09
N THR A 138 -1.51 -14.24 3.18
CA THR A 138 -2.12 -15.54 3.47
C THR A 138 -3.04 -15.35 4.67
N PRO A 139 -4.34 -15.06 4.43
CA PRO A 139 -5.31 -14.90 5.50
C PRO A 139 -5.42 -16.19 6.33
N SER A 140 -5.83 -16.08 7.58
CA SER A 140 -6.25 -17.26 8.34
C SER A 140 -7.51 -17.88 7.71
N ASP A 141 -7.69 -19.20 7.85
CA ASP A 141 -8.85 -19.92 7.29
C ASP A 141 -10.21 -19.38 7.78
N GLU A 142 -10.22 -18.70 8.93
CA GLU A 142 -11.43 -18.13 9.55
C GLU A 142 -11.64 -16.65 9.21
N THR A 143 -10.75 -16.04 8.42
CA THR A 143 -10.83 -14.61 8.07
C THR A 143 -12.03 -14.34 7.15
N GLN A 144 -12.92 -13.46 7.59
CA GLN A 144 -14.04 -12.98 6.77
C GLN A 144 -13.56 -12.10 5.62
N ASP A 145 -14.25 -12.12 4.48
CA ASP A 145 -13.88 -11.33 3.29
C ASP A 145 -13.71 -9.83 3.57
N SER A 146 -14.57 -9.25 4.41
CA SER A 146 -14.49 -7.83 4.78
C SER A 146 -13.25 -7.51 5.64
N ALA A 147 -12.86 -8.40 6.54
CA ALA A 147 -11.66 -8.25 7.34
C ALA A 147 -10.40 -8.44 6.49
N ARG A 148 -10.40 -9.42 5.59
CA ARG A 148 -9.34 -9.62 4.60
C ARG A 148 -9.14 -8.36 3.76
N ALA A 149 -10.20 -7.83 3.15
CA ALA A 149 -10.13 -6.63 2.32
C ALA A 149 -9.60 -5.41 3.10
N ALA A 150 -10.00 -5.24 4.36
CA ALA A 150 -9.49 -4.16 5.21
C ALA A 150 -7.98 -4.28 5.49
N ILE A 151 -7.50 -5.50 5.76
CA ILE A 151 -6.07 -5.78 5.97
C ILE A 151 -5.28 -5.57 4.66
N GLU A 152 -5.79 -6.09 3.53
CA GLU A 152 -5.20 -5.89 2.20
C GLU A 152 -5.06 -4.41 1.86
N GLN A 153 -6.12 -3.63 2.07
CA GLN A 153 -6.12 -2.19 1.85
C GLN A 153 -5.07 -1.49 2.72
N ALA A 154 -5.00 -1.81 4.01
CA ALA A 154 -4.06 -1.17 4.92
C ALA A 154 -2.59 -1.49 4.59
N LEU A 155 -2.28 -2.75 4.25
CA LEU A 155 -0.95 -3.13 3.81
C LEU A 155 -0.58 -2.48 2.48
N ASN A 156 -1.52 -2.40 1.53
CA ASN A 156 -1.29 -1.72 0.26
C ASN A 156 -1.03 -0.20 0.44
N GLN A 157 -1.80 0.46 1.31
CA GLN A 157 -1.55 1.86 1.68
C GLN A 157 -0.16 2.04 2.30
N ALA A 158 0.27 1.10 3.15
CA ALA A 158 1.60 1.12 3.74
C ALA A 158 2.72 0.97 2.68
N VAL A 159 2.55 0.08 1.70
CA VAL A 159 3.51 -0.12 0.60
C VAL A 159 3.72 1.17 -0.20
N TYR A 160 2.64 1.83 -0.65
CA TYR A 160 2.77 3.07 -1.42
C TYR A 160 3.31 4.26 -0.63
N ARG A 161 3.44 4.13 0.70
CA ARG A 161 3.92 5.15 1.65
C ARG A 161 5.30 4.79 2.22
N SER A 162 5.87 3.67 1.77
CA SER A 162 7.25 3.29 2.04
C SER A 162 8.25 4.19 1.31
N VAL A 163 9.50 4.18 1.75
CA VAL A 163 10.59 4.96 1.15
C VAL A 163 11.70 4.02 0.68
N SER A 164 12.12 4.19 -0.57
CA SER A 164 13.34 3.59 -1.12
C SER A 164 14.47 4.63 -1.16
N TYR A 165 15.70 4.13 -1.21
CA TYR A 165 16.93 4.92 -1.21
C TYR A 165 17.58 4.96 -2.60
N PRO A 166 18.29 6.04 -2.95
CA PRO A 166 19.09 6.07 -4.16
C PRO A 166 20.30 5.14 -4.04
N ASP A 167 20.75 4.59 -5.16
CA ASP A 167 22.01 3.84 -5.25
C ASP A 167 23.21 4.81 -5.30
N ALA A 168 23.38 5.59 -4.23
CA ALA A 168 24.40 6.61 -4.08
C ALA A 168 24.65 6.92 -2.60
N GLU A 169 25.80 7.54 -2.30
CA GLU A 169 26.10 8.02 -0.96
C GLU A 169 25.28 9.26 -0.62
N ILE A 170 24.55 9.22 0.49
CA ILE A 170 23.74 10.34 0.98
C ILE A 170 24.14 10.74 2.40
N GLY A 171 24.07 12.03 2.67
CA GLY A 171 24.27 12.61 4.00
C GLY A 171 23.12 13.52 4.40
N VAL A 172 23.21 14.12 5.59
CA VAL A 172 22.13 14.97 6.12
C VAL A 172 21.82 16.11 5.14
N GLY A 173 20.53 16.34 4.87
CA GLY A 173 20.04 17.29 3.88
C GLY A 173 19.93 16.73 2.47
N ALA A 174 20.28 15.46 2.23
CA ALA A 174 20.10 14.83 0.92
C ALA A 174 18.63 14.86 0.48
N VAL A 175 18.41 15.03 -0.82
CA VAL A 175 17.09 15.08 -1.46
C VAL A 175 17.07 14.14 -2.65
N TRP A 176 16.04 13.29 -2.74
CA TRP A 176 15.81 12.40 -3.88
C TRP A 176 14.33 12.25 -4.18
N THR A 177 14.00 11.86 -5.41
CA THR A 177 12.63 11.47 -5.79
C THR A 177 12.48 9.97 -5.83
N VAL A 178 11.30 9.51 -5.45
CA VAL A 178 10.82 8.14 -5.59
C VAL A 178 9.56 8.19 -6.45
N GLU A 179 9.62 7.58 -7.63
CA GLU A 179 8.57 7.61 -8.65
C GLU A 179 7.96 6.21 -8.79
N GLN A 180 6.64 6.13 -8.73
CA GLN A 180 5.89 4.88 -8.87
C GLN A 180 4.46 5.15 -9.35
N GLN A 181 3.80 4.11 -9.87
CA GLN A 181 2.37 4.18 -10.17
C GLN A 181 1.55 3.76 -8.96
N VAL A 182 0.45 4.46 -8.67
CA VAL A 182 -0.55 4.02 -7.68
C VAL A 182 -1.80 3.60 -8.43
N ILE A 183 -2.29 2.39 -8.16
CA ILE A 183 -3.48 1.86 -8.80
C ILE A 183 -4.64 1.98 -7.80
N SER A 184 -5.52 2.96 -8.02
CA SER A 184 -6.65 3.26 -7.12
C SER A 184 -7.88 3.73 -7.91
N GLY A 185 -8.52 2.81 -8.64
CA GLY A 185 -9.64 3.10 -9.57
C GLY A 185 -9.20 3.79 -10.86
N VAL A 186 -8.35 4.80 -10.75
CA VAL A 186 -7.54 5.39 -11.83
C VAL A 186 -6.06 5.13 -11.55
N THR A 187 -5.27 4.96 -12.60
CA THR A 187 -3.80 4.89 -12.46
C THR A 187 -3.24 6.30 -12.24
N LEU A 188 -2.44 6.45 -11.19
CA LEU A 188 -1.81 7.70 -10.80
C LEU A 188 -0.30 7.57 -10.93
N ASN A 189 0.35 8.59 -11.49
CA ASN A 189 1.78 8.81 -11.30
C ASN A 189 2.00 9.49 -9.96
N GLN A 190 2.77 8.85 -9.08
CA GLN A 190 3.17 9.42 -7.79
C GLN A 190 4.65 9.77 -7.83
N VAL A 191 4.95 11.03 -7.47
CA VAL A 191 6.32 11.48 -7.19
C VAL A 191 6.41 11.79 -5.71
N THR A 192 7.31 11.09 -5.02
CA THR A 192 7.60 11.35 -3.60
C THR A 192 8.98 11.98 -3.51
N THR A 193 9.06 13.23 -3.09
CA THR A 193 10.33 13.88 -2.74
C THR A 193 10.67 13.55 -1.29
N ALA A 194 11.76 12.82 -1.11
CA ALA A 194 12.29 12.47 0.20
C ALA A 194 13.46 13.38 0.56
N THR A 195 13.52 13.85 1.81
CA THR A 195 14.60 14.66 2.36
C THR A 195 15.15 14.03 3.62
N LEU A 196 16.45 13.71 3.65
CA LEU A 196 17.10 13.13 4.83
C LEU A 196 17.33 14.22 5.88
N ARG A 197 16.46 14.29 6.90
CA ARG A 197 16.52 15.28 7.97
C ARG A 197 17.66 15.00 8.95
N SER A 198 17.86 13.74 9.32
CA SER A 198 18.92 13.32 10.23
C SER A 198 19.34 11.88 9.99
N ARG A 199 20.60 11.58 10.31
CA ARG A 199 21.20 10.26 10.20
C ARG A 199 22.10 9.98 11.39
N ASP A 200 21.87 8.85 12.04
CA ASP A 200 22.74 8.27 13.07
C ASP A 200 22.97 6.79 12.74
N GLY A 201 24.11 6.49 12.11
CA GLY A 201 24.37 5.18 11.51
C GLY A 201 23.30 4.81 10.47
N ASP A 202 22.55 3.74 10.75
CA ASP A 202 21.47 3.23 9.92
C ASP A 202 20.09 3.78 10.31
N ARG A 203 19.99 4.56 11.41
CA ARG A 203 18.76 5.26 11.80
C ARG A 203 18.63 6.56 11.03
N LEU A 204 17.54 6.68 10.28
CA LEU A 204 17.26 7.82 9.41
C LEU A 204 15.92 8.45 9.79
N THR A 205 15.86 9.77 9.79
CA THR A 205 14.59 10.53 9.80
C THR A 205 14.43 11.20 8.46
N ILE A 206 13.34 10.88 7.77
CA ILE A 206 13.12 11.27 6.38
C ILE A 206 11.79 12.00 6.29
N ASP A 207 11.83 13.21 5.73
CA ASP A 207 10.64 13.97 5.39
C ASP A 207 10.20 13.62 3.98
N LEU A 208 8.91 13.39 3.82
CA LEU A 208 8.28 13.02 2.57
C LEU A 208 7.34 14.14 2.13
N ARG A 209 7.41 14.49 0.84
CA ARG A 209 6.40 15.26 0.14
C ARG A 209 5.92 14.44 -1.05
N ILE A 210 4.62 14.25 -1.18
CA ILE A 210 4.00 13.41 -2.19
C ILE A 210 3.16 14.30 -3.10
N ASP A 211 3.29 14.11 -4.40
CA ASP A 211 2.44 14.73 -5.41
C ASP A 211 1.93 13.60 -6.34
N GLN A 212 0.61 13.54 -6.58
CA GLN A 212 -0.03 12.52 -7.42
C GLN A 212 -0.76 13.17 -8.60
N THR A 213 -0.60 12.59 -9.79
CA THR A 213 -1.24 13.05 -11.02
C THR A 213 -1.86 11.88 -11.78
N PRO A 214 -3.11 11.98 -12.27
CA PRO A 214 -3.71 10.93 -13.09
C PRO A 214 -2.96 10.72 -14.41
N GLU A 215 -2.87 9.47 -14.86
CA GLU A 215 -2.35 9.15 -16.20
C GLU A 215 -3.36 9.40 -17.33
N SER A 216 -4.64 9.37 -16.98
CA SER A 216 -5.76 9.60 -17.89
C SER A 216 -6.50 10.88 -17.53
N THR A 217 -7.21 11.44 -18.51
CA THR A 217 -8.20 12.51 -18.29
C THR A 217 -9.60 11.98 -18.06
N THR A 218 -9.77 10.65 -17.99
CA THR A 218 -11.05 10.00 -17.71
C THR A 218 -10.91 8.97 -16.58
N LEU A 219 -11.97 8.84 -15.79
CA LEU A 219 -12.19 7.78 -14.82
C LEU A 219 -13.18 6.78 -15.42
N GLU A 220 -12.76 5.53 -15.61
CA GLU A 220 -13.67 4.44 -15.99
C GLU A 220 -14.42 3.95 -14.75
N LEU A 221 -15.74 3.86 -14.85
CA LEU A 221 -16.58 3.36 -13.77
C LEU A 221 -16.63 1.81 -13.83
N PRO A 222 -16.81 1.13 -12.68
CA PRO A 222 -16.97 -0.32 -12.64
C PRO A 222 -18.19 -0.81 -13.44
N ASP A 223 -18.23 -2.12 -13.70
CA ASP A 223 -19.40 -2.82 -14.27
C ASP A 223 -19.93 -2.23 -15.59
N ASP A 224 -19.02 -1.71 -16.43
CA ASP A 224 -19.33 -1.05 -17.70
C ASP A 224 -20.32 0.13 -17.56
N ALA A 225 -20.34 0.79 -16.40
CA ALA A 225 -21.23 1.92 -16.11
C ALA A 225 -20.86 3.23 -16.85
N GLY A 226 -19.87 3.20 -17.73
CA GLY A 226 -19.38 4.34 -18.51
C GLY A 226 -18.14 4.99 -17.90
N SER A 227 -17.87 6.23 -18.29
CA SER A 227 -16.71 6.99 -17.83
C SER A 227 -17.08 8.42 -17.47
N LEU A 228 -16.27 9.02 -16.60
CA LEU A 228 -16.36 10.42 -16.22
C LEU A 228 -15.11 11.16 -16.68
N ALA A 229 -15.26 12.39 -17.16
CA ALA A 229 -14.12 13.28 -17.40
C ALA A 229 -13.54 13.74 -16.07
N ILE A 230 -12.22 13.81 -15.96
CA ILE A 230 -11.51 14.36 -14.81
C ILE A 230 -11.36 15.87 -15.02
N ASP A 231 -12.23 16.67 -14.40
CA ASP A 231 -12.21 18.13 -14.52
C ASP A 231 -11.04 18.74 -13.73
N SER A 232 -10.82 18.23 -12.53
CA SER A 232 -9.71 18.65 -11.67
C SER A 232 -9.29 17.52 -10.76
N TYR A 233 -7.98 17.42 -10.53
CA TYR A 233 -7.40 16.41 -9.65
C TYR A 233 -6.24 17.02 -8.88
N THR A 234 -6.42 17.17 -7.57
CA THR A 234 -5.36 17.62 -6.67
C THR A 234 -5.21 16.60 -5.58
N MET A 235 -4.08 15.90 -5.55
CA MET A 235 -3.72 14.98 -4.47
C MET A 235 -2.27 15.22 -4.09
N THR A 236 -2.07 15.66 -2.85
CA THR A 236 -0.75 15.97 -2.31
C THR A 236 -0.63 15.40 -0.93
N GLY A 237 0.59 15.13 -0.47
CA GLY A 237 0.81 14.59 0.85
C GLY A 237 2.12 15.04 1.46
N THR A 238 2.19 14.86 2.76
CA THR A 238 3.39 15.11 3.56
C THR A 238 3.49 14.10 4.68
N GLY A 239 4.70 13.84 5.13
CA GLY A 239 4.92 12.99 6.29
C GLY A 239 6.36 13.00 6.75
N THR A 240 6.60 12.35 7.89
CA THR A 240 7.94 12.04 8.37
C THR A 240 7.97 10.57 8.76
N LEU A 241 9.00 9.86 8.31
CA LEU A 241 9.28 8.48 8.71
C LEU A 241 10.60 8.42 9.47
N GLU A 242 10.61 7.62 10.53
CA GLU A 242 11.82 7.16 11.19
C GLU A 242 12.04 5.69 10.86
N VAL A 243 13.20 5.39 10.30
CA VAL A 243 13.54 4.07 9.79
C VAL A 243 14.92 3.68 10.31
N ASP A 244 15.16 2.38 10.40
CA ASP A 244 16.48 1.80 10.61
C ASP A 244 16.73 0.84 9.46
N ALA A 245 17.75 1.08 8.64
CA ALA A 245 18.01 0.27 7.44
C ALA A 245 18.38 -1.19 7.79
N GLY A 246 18.79 -1.46 9.03
CA GLY A 246 18.98 -2.79 9.57
C GLY A 246 17.69 -3.48 10.02
N LYS A 247 16.53 -2.82 9.96
CA LYS A 247 15.23 -3.34 10.41
C LYS A 247 14.24 -3.52 9.26
N PRO A 248 13.33 -4.53 9.35
CA PRO A 248 12.41 -4.85 8.26
C PRO A 248 11.29 -3.83 8.04
N LEU A 249 10.87 -3.09 9.08
CA LEU A 249 9.74 -2.15 9.05
C LEU A 249 10.12 -0.78 9.61
N PRO A 250 9.39 0.30 9.26
CA PRO A 250 9.58 1.61 9.88
C PRO A 250 9.46 1.55 11.41
N LEU A 251 10.25 2.37 12.11
CA LEU A 251 10.24 2.44 13.58
C LEU A 251 9.08 3.30 14.07
N SER A 252 8.89 4.44 13.42
CA SER A 252 7.81 5.39 13.73
C SER A 252 7.54 6.29 12.53
N GLY A 253 6.41 7.00 12.55
CA GLY A 253 6.15 8.06 11.59
C GLY A 253 4.70 8.13 11.15
N GLU A 254 4.39 9.17 10.40
CA GLU A 254 3.06 9.38 9.83
C GLU A 254 3.19 10.03 8.46
N VAL A 255 2.40 9.54 7.51
CA VAL A 255 2.30 10.08 6.16
C VAL A 255 0.82 10.24 5.83
N THR A 256 0.42 11.44 5.44
CA THR A 256 -0.94 11.75 5.00
C THR A 256 -0.92 12.24 3.56
N VAL A 257 -1.79 11.69 2.71
CA VAL A 257 -2.01 12.11 1.32
C VAL A 257 -3.49 12.40 1.15
N GLY A 258 -3.82 13.55 0.56
CA GLY A 258 -5.21 13.95 0.38
C GLY A 258 -5.38 15.12 -0.58
N GLY A 259 -6.63 15.42 -0.86
CA GLY A 259 -7.00 16.55 -1.70
C GLY A 259 -8.38 16.40 -2.30
N LYS A 260 -8.58 17.08 -3.44
CA LYS A 260 -9.88 17.30 -4.05
C LYS A 260 -9.90 16.77 -5.47
N GLN A 261 -11.00 16.14 -5.84
CA GLN A 261 -11.23 15.60 -7.17
C GLN A 261 -12.59 16.06 -7.65
N GLN A 262 -12.68 16.41 -8.94
CA GLN A 262 -13.93 16.72 -9.60
C GLN A 262 -14.01 15.96 -10.91
N TYR A 263 -15.17 15.36 -11.14
CA TYR A 263 -15.48 14.62 -12.35
C TYR A 263 -16.82 15.07 -12.94
N SER A 264 -16.97 15.00 -14.26
CA SER A 264 -18.24 15.22 -14.93
C SER A 264 -18.62 14.04 -15.82
N ASP A 265 -19.90 13.80 -16.00
CA ASP A 265 -20.37 12.90 -17.07
C ASP A 265 -20.01 13.48 -18.46
N PRO A 266 -20.02 12.66 -19.53
CA PRO A 266 -19.67 13.11 -20.88
C PRO A 266 -20.59 14.22 -21.42
N GLU A 267 -21.83 14.28 -20.94
CA GLU A 267 -22.81 15.31 -21.32
C GLU A 267 -22.65 16.60 -20.50
N GLY A 268 -21.84 16.59 -19.43
CA GLY A 268 -21.63 17.71 -18.52
C GLY A 268 -22.87 18.08 -17.69
N SER A 269 -23.80 17.16 -17.54
CA SER A 269 -25.07 17.33 -16.84
C SER A 269 -24.95 17.05 -15.34
N THR A 270 -23.99 16.22 -14.94
CA THR A 270 -23.80 15.72 -13.58
C THR A 270 -22.34 15.91 -13.18
N VAL A 271 -22.12 16.53 -12.02
CA VAL A 271 -20.78 16.77 -11.47
C VAL A 271 -20.62 16.03 -10.14
N LEU A 272 -19.57 15.21 -10.08
CA LEU A 272 -19.13 14.50 -8.89
C LEU A 272 -17.94 15.24 -8.26
N ARG A 273 -18.03 15.57 -6.97
CA ARG A 273 -16.92 16.13 -6.19
C ARG A 273 -16.54 15.20 -5.06
N GLN A 274 -15.25 14.97 -4.87
CA GLN A 274 -14.71 14.16 -3.78
C GLN A 274 -13.61 14.92 -3.03
N ASP A 275 -13.67 14.87 -1.70
CA ASP A 275 -12.58 15.24 -0.81
C ASP A 275 -12.06 13.95 -0.15
N ILE A 276 -10.77 13.66 -0.34
CA ILE A 276 -10.13 12.41 0.10
C ILE A 276 -8.93 12.73 1.00
N SER A 277 -8.74 11.94 2.05
CA SER A 277 -7.53 11.95 2.88
C SER A 277 -7.22 10.56 3.40
N ASP A 278 -6.05 10.04 3.05
CA ASP A 278 -5.51 8.77 3.55
C ASP A 278 -4.32 9.02 4.46
N THR A 279 -4.32 8.38 5.63
CA THR A 279 -3.22 8.47 6.60
C THR A 279 -2.69 7.07 6.90
N VAL A 280 -1.36 6.94 6.89
CA VAL A 280 -0.61 5.78 7.37
C VAL A 280 0.26 6.22 8.54
N ARG A 281 0.20 5.50 9.66
CA ARG A 281 1.03 5.75 10.84
C ARG A 281 1.72 4.47 11.29
N TRP A 282 2.98 4.60 11.67
CA TRP A 282 3.78 3.55 12.28
C TRP A 282 4.13 3.93 13.71
N THR A 283 4.02 2.98 14.64
CA THR A 283 4.52 3.13 16.00
C THR A 283 5.12 1.82 16.48
N THR A 284 6.31 1.87 17.07
CA THR A 284 6.83 0.76 17.87
C THR A 284 6.12 0.78 19.23
N PRO A 285 5.62 -0.37 19.74
CA PRO A 285 4.96 -0.46 21.04
C PRO A 285 5.89 -0.19 22.23
#